data_AF-V4TLN4-F1
#
_entry.id   AF-V4TLN4-F1
#
_cell.length_a   1.000
_cell.length_b   1.000
_cell.length_c   1.000
_cell.angle_alpha   90.00
_cell.angle_beta   90.00
_cell.angle_gamma   90.00
#
_symmetry.space_group_name_H-M   'P 1'
#
loop_
_entity.id
_entity.type
_entity.pdbx_description
1 polymer ?
#
loop_
_entity_poly.entity_id
_entity_poly.type
_entity_poly.pdbx_seq_one_letter_code
_entity_poly.pdbx_strand_id
1 'polypeptide(L)'
;MYIYINHLLFINYFIIIILLKREREIMSNTKRIVVVERAISSLGKGFDLTSDFRLKYCKGKERLVVLNDADHEREITVPGFGSVNDVSIDIKCDKGDRTRYQSDILNFNQMSEFFNQNSAIPGKIPSGLFNNMFNFHSGSWAKDAGNTKYLGLDGYYIILFNVHIDRYPLVLSDEVRNAVPSSWDPFALARFIEKYGTHIIVGLSIGGQDVVLVKQDNSSNLGPSELKKHLDDLGDQLFTGTCNFTPNIKEQKNKPPQAFKVFDPTPAAFNSFSSTSSKDGISVICSRRGGDPSAYSHCEWLLTVPSNPDAVHFNFIPITSLLKGVPGRGFLSHAINLYLRYKPPITDLQYFLEFQAHKVWAPIHNDLPLGPTTNMTNPSPALHFHLMGPKLYVNTMQVTTEKIPVTGVRLYLEGRKCNRLAVHLQHLSITPTMLDSKIDTDTQLWRGSDVTDDNHQYFEAIGGKYFSHICTAPVKYDPKWATRKDVSFIVTGAQLHVQKHESKSILHLRLLFSKVSHAFIVQSSWSQSSSEFSQKSGFFSAISAPISGNQEKEKKPVVIVDSSVFPTGPPVPVRTQKLLKFVDTSQLCSGPQDSPGHWLVTGAKLDLEKGKICLRVKFSLLNICS
;
A
#
# COMPACT_ATOMS: atom_id res chain seq x y z
N MET A 1 -13.80 -30.83 67.73
CA MET A 1 -14.42 -30.81 66.39
C MET A 1 -13.93 -29.63 65.53
N TYR A 2 -13.94 -28.39 66.03
CA TYR A 2 -13.53 -27.18 65.28
C TYR A 2 -12.07 -27.19 64.78
N ILE A 3 -11.13 -27.68 65.60
CA ILE A 3 -9.69 -27.78 65.24
C ILE A 3 -9.45 -28.76 64.10
N TYR A 4 -10.20 -29.87 64.07
CA TYR A 4 -10.04 -30.93 63.07
C TYR A 4 -10.53 -30.49 61.68
N ILE A 5 -11.62 -29.71 61.65
CA ILE A 5 -12.18 -29.14 60.41
C ILE A 5 -11.23 -28.10 59.80
N ASN A 6 -10.64 -27.22 60.62
CA ASN A 6 -9.65 -26.24 60.15
C ASN A 6 -8.37 -26.90 59.62
N HIS A 7 -7.93 -27.99 60.25
CA HIS A 7 -6.75 -28.73 59.80
C HIS A 7 -7.00 -29.46 58.46
N LEU A 8 -8.20 -30.02 58.26
CA LEU A 8 -8.60 -30.61 56.98
C LEU A 8 -8.72 -29.56 55.86
N LEU A 9 -9.28 -28.39 56.17
CA LEU A 9 -9.38 -27.27 55.20
C LEU A 9 -8.01 -26.76 54.79
N PHE A 10 -7.06 -26.66 55.73
CA PHE A 10 -5.69 -26.24 55.44
C PHE A 10 -4.95 -27.26 54.57
N ILE A 11 -5.11 -28.56 54.85
CA ILE A 11 -4.53 -29.64 54.03
C ILE A 11 -5.14 -29.63 52.62
N ASN A 12 -6.46 -29.52 52.50
CA ASN A 12 -7.12 -29.43 51.19
C ASN A 12 -6.68 -28.20 50.39
N TYR A 13 -6.54 -27.05 51.03
CA TYR A 13 -6.03 -25.84 50.39
C TYR A 13 -4.60 -26.02 49.88
N PHE A 14 -3.73 -26.64 50.69
CA PHE A 14 -2.34 -26.92 50.30
C PHE A 14 -2.26 -27.93 49.15
N ILE A 15 -3.10 -28.97 49.16
CA ILE A 15 -3.21 -29.94 48.07
C ILE A 15 -3.69 -29.26 46.78
N ILE A 16 -4.70 -28.38 46.86
CA ILE A 16 -5.20 -27.62 45.70
C ILE A 16 -4.09 -26.73 45.12
N ILE A 17 -3.29 -26.05 45.96
CA ILE A 17 -2.15 -25.25 45.49
C ILE A 17 -1.11 -26.12 44.77
N ILE A 18 -0.78 -27.29 45.32
CA ILE A 18 0.17 -28.21 44.69
C ILE A 18 -0.37 -28.71 43.34
N LEU A 19 -1.65 -29.09 43.27
CA LEU A 19 -2.29 -29.53 42.05
C LEU A 19 -2.30 -28.43 40.98
N LEU A 20 -2.68 -27.20 41.34
CA LEU A 20 -2.65 -26.05 40.43
C LEU A 20 -1.23 -25.72 39.94
N LYS A 21 -0.22 -25.86 40.81
CA LYS A 21 1.19 -25.67 40.42
C LYS A 21 1.64 -26.74 39.43
N ARG A 22 1.27 -28.00 39.68
CA ARG A 22 1.58 -29.13 38.81
C ARG A 22 0.87 -29.02 37.45
N GLU A 23 -0.40 -28.63 37.42
CA GLU A 23 -1.14 -28.37 36.17
C GLU A 23 -0.48 -27.25 35.35
N ARG A 24 -0.07 -26.14 35.98
CA ARG A 24 0.66 -25.07 35.29
C ARG A 24 1.99 -25.55 34.71
N GLU A 25 2.72 -26.40 35.44
CA GLU A 25 4.00 -26.95 35.00
C GLU A 25 3.84 -27.90 33.81
N ILE A 26 2.83 -28.78 33.84
CA ILE A 26 2.46 -29.66 32.72
C ILE A 26 2.04 -28.86 31.49
N MET A 27 1.18 -27.85 31.67
CA MET A 27 0.77 -26.95 30.59
C MET A 27 1.95 -26.17 30.01
N SER A 28 2.88 -25.70 30.85
CA SER A 28 4.10 -25.02 30.42
C SER A 28 4.99 -25.94 29.60
N ASN A 29 5.22 -27.18 30.03
CA ASN A 29 6.02 -28.15 29.29
C ASN A 29 5.38 -28.55 27.96
N THR A 30 4.05 -28.72 27.94
CA THR A 30 3.31 -29.00 26.70
C THR A 30 3.46 -27.85 25.70
N LYS A 31 3.29 -26.60 26.16
CA LYS A 31 3.49 -25.42 25.30
C LYS A 31 4.91 -25.31 24.78
N ARG A 32 5.92 -25.62 25.61
CA ARG A 32 7.34 -25.60 25.21
C ARG A 32 7.63 -26.56 24.05
N ILE A 33 7.18 -27.80 24.15
CA ILE A 33 7.39 -28.81 23.09
C ILE A 33 6.68 -28.38 21.80
N VAL A 34 5.42 -27.95 21.90
CA VAL A 34 4.61 -27.52 20.75
C VAL A 34 5.27 -26.36 19.99
N VAL A 35 5.91 -25.40 20.68
CA VAL A 35 6.60 -24.29 20.00
C VAL A 35 7.81 -24.78 19.20
N VAL A 36 8.58 -25.71 19.75
CA VAL A 36 9.75 -26.29 19.06
C VAL A 36 9.33 -27.07 17.82
N GLU A 37 8.37 -27.99 17.96
CA GLU A 37 7.82 -28.76 16.84
C GLU A 37 7.22 -27.85 15.77
N ARG A 38 6.51 -26.80 16.19
CA ARG A 38 5.95 -25.81 15.26
C ARG A 38 7.04 -25.04 14.53
N ALA A 39 8.13 -24.67 15.19
CA ALA A 39 9.25 -23.98 14.56
C ALA A 39 9.92 -24.89 13.51
N ILE A 40 10.26 -26.13 13.88
CA ILE A 40 10.90 -27.12 12.98
C ILE A 40 9.99 -27.46 11.79
N SER A 41 8.69 -27.64 12.01
CA SER A 41 7.71 -27.93 10.94
C SER A 41 7.39 -26.72 10.06
N SER A 42 7.78 -25.50 10.46
CA SER A 42 7.62 -24.29 9.66
C SER A 42 8.79 -24.02 8.71
N LEU A 43 9.98 -24.57 9.00
CA LEU A 43 11.12 -24.49 8.10
C LEU A 43 10.79 -25.15 6.75
N GLY A 44 11.12 -24.46 5.66
CA GLY A 44 10.87 -24.90 4.30
C GLY A 44 9.46 -24.57 3.79
N LYS A 45 8.60 -23.96 4.61
CA LYS A 45 7.26 -23.52 4.19
C LYS A 45 7.29 -22.17 3.49
N GLY A 46 6.26 -21.96 2.67
CA GLY A 46 6.00 -20.69 2.02
C GLY A 46 5.58 -19.60 3.00
N PHE A 47 5.85 -18.35 2.64
CA PHE A 47 5.48 -17.19 3.43
C PHE A 47 5.19 -16.00 2.52
N ASP A 48 4.20 -15.20 2.91
CA ASP A 48 3.89 -13.94 2.25
C ASP A 48 4.53 -12.78 3.02
N LEU A 49 5.59 -12.19 2.45
CA LEU A 49 6.29 -11.06 3.07
C LEU A 49 5.44 -9.81 3.31
N THR A 50 4.24 -9.70 2.72
CA THR A 50 3.33 -8.58 3.03
C THR A 50 2.64 -8.75 4.39
N SER A 51 2.64 -9.97 4.95
CA SER A 51 2.07 -10.30 6.26
C SER A 51 3.05 -10.01 7.41
N ASP A 52 2.52 -9.78 8.63
CA ASP A 52 3.35 -9.73 9.85
C ASP A 52 4.08 -11.07 10.04
N PHE A 53 5.34 -11.05 10.47
CA PHE A 53 6.15 -12.26 10.58
C PHE A 53 5.77 -13.06 11.81
N ARG A 54 4.82 -13.99 11.65
CA ARG A 54 4.39 -14.92 12.70
C ARG A 54 4.14 -16.29 12.11
N LEU A 55 4.38 -17.33 12.92
CA LEU A 55 4.19 -18.73 12.49
C LEU A 55 2.76 -19.05 12.03
N LYS A 56 1.75 -18.29 12.46
CA LYS A 56 0.36 -18.46 12.00
C LYS A 56 0.13 -18.08 10.53
N TYR A 57 1.03 -17.31 9.93
CA TYR A 57 0.95 -16.91 8.52
C TYR A 57 1.80 -17.78 7.59
N CYS A 58 2.42 -18.86 8.11
CA CYS A 58 3.07 -19.86 7.28
C CYS A 58 2.07 -20.49 6.31
N LYS A 59 2.45 -20.61 5.05
CA LYS A 59 1.63 -21.15 3.97
C LYS A 59 1.76 -22.66 3.88
N GLY A 60 0.65 -23.31 3.53
CA GLY A 60 0.59 -24.75 3.30
C GLY A 60 0.69 -25.59 4.58
N LYS A 61 0.32 -26.86 4.46
CA LYS A 61 0.52 -27.87 5.52
C LYS A 61 1.92 -28.46 5.47
N GLU A 62 2.45 -28.64 4.27
CA GLU A 62 3.72 -29.30 3.98
C GLU A 62 4.80 -28.29 3.58
N ARG A 63 6.06 -28.76 3.58
CA ARG A 63 7.22 -27.98 3.13
C ARG A 63 7.21 -27.85 1.61
N LEU A 64 7.70 -26.72 1.11
CA LEU A 64 7.86 -26.48 -0.32
C LEU A 64 9.20 -27.00 -0.86
N VAL A 65 10.13 -27.31 0.04
CA VAL A 65 11.48 -27.76 -0.26
C VAL A 65 11.67 -29.22 0.12
N VAL A 66 12.55 -29.90 -0.62
CA VAL A 66 12.92 -31.28 -0.36
C VAL A 66 14.08 -31.32 0.63
N LEU A 67 13.86 -31.95 1.78
CA LEU A 67 14.87 -32.25 2.78
C LEU A 67 15.13 -33.76 2.84
N ASN A 68 16.24 -34.17 3.44
CA ASN A 68 16.58 -35.57 3.63
C ASN A 68 15.95 -36.13 4.91
N ASP A 69 14.73 -36.63 4.75
CA ASP A 69 13.91 -37.22 5.83
C ASP A 69 14.07 -38.74 5.92
N ALA A 70 15.15 -39.31 5.36
CA ALA A 70 15.36 -40.77 5.33
C ALA A 70 15.59 -41.39 6.73
N ASP A 71 15.92 -40.58 7.73
CA ASP A 71 16.21 -41.01 9.09
C ASP A 71 15.13 -40.50 10.06
N HIS A 72 14.03 -41.25 10.14
CA HIS A 72 12.89 -40.95 11.01
C HIS A 72 13.19 -41.10 12.52
N GLU A 73 14.38 -41.60 12.87
CA GLU A 73 14.81 -41.78 14.26
C GLU A 73 15.74 -40.65 14.73
N ARG A 74 16.09 -39.70 13.86
CA ARG A 74 17.02 -38.61 14.22
C ARG A 74 16.41 -37.68 15.27
N GLU A 75 17.13 -37.57 16.38
CA GLU A 75 16.84 -36.67 17.49
C GLU A 75 17.67 -35.38 17.37
N ILE A 76 17.05 -34.22 17.63
CA ILE A 76 17.73 -32.94 17.78
C ILE A 76 17.56 -32.42 19.22
N THR A 77 18.68 -32.10 19.87
CA THR A 77 18.66 -31.49 21.21
C THR A 77 18.48 -29.98 21.10
N VAL A 78 17.44 -29.45 21.76
CA VAL A 78 17.12 -28.02 21.79
C VAL A 78 17.53 -27.43 23.14
N PRO A 79 18.42 -26.44 23.18
CA PRO A 79 18.93 -25.86 24.42
C PRO A 79 17.83 -25.36 25.36
N GLY A 80 17.63 -26.03 26.49
CA GLY A 80 16.62 -25.66 27.50
C GLY A 80 15.20 -26.17 27.22
N PHE A 81 14.99 -26.94 26.15
CA PHE A 81 13.68 -27.46 25.74
C PHE A 81 13.64 -28.99 25.60
N GLY A 82 14.76 -29.67 25.83
CA GLY A 82 14.87 -31.12 25.67
C GLY A 82 15.10 -31.49 24.21
N SER A 83 14.73 -32.70 23.83
CA SER A 83 14.96 -33.20 22.49
C SER A 83 13.67 -33.42 21.71
N VAL A 84 13.77 -33.35 20.38
CA VAL A 84 12.68 -33.62 19.44
C VAL A 84 13.12 -34.67 18.43
N ASN A 85 12.25 -35.66 18.20
CA ASN A 85 12.49 -36.77 17.27
C ASN A 85 11.93 -36.46 15.87
N ASP A 86 12.24 -37.32 14.90
CA ASP A 86 11.77 -37.24 13.50
C ASP A 86 12.12 -35.90 12.84
N VAL A 87 13.38 -35.47 13.03
CA VAL A 87 13.90 -34.20 12.48
C VAL A 87 14.94 -34.47 11.41
N SER A 88 14.63 -34.03 10.19
CA SER A 88 15.51 -34.04 9.02
C SER A 88 16.97 -33.70 9.33
N ILE A 89 17.95 -34.43 8.77
CA ILE A 89 19.39 -34.19 8.98
C ILE A 89 19.84 -32.78 8.57
N ASP A 90 19.10 -32.20 7.62
CA ASP A 90 19.29 -30.86 7.07
C ASP A 90 18.83 -29.74 8.01
N ILE A 91 18.22 -30.05 9.15
CA ILE A 91 17.83 -29.06 10.14
C ILE A 91 18.83 -29.04 11.29
N LYS A 92 19.31 -27.85 11.61
CA LYS A 92 20.23 -27.56 12.72
C LYS A 92 19.55 -26.67 13.75
N CYS A 93 19.99 -26.81 14.99
CA CYS A 93 19.55 -26.00 16.11
C CYS A 93 20.79 -25.42 16.80
N ASP A 94 20.81 -24.10 16.90
CA ASP A 94 21.88 -23.38 17.59
C ASP A 94 21.36 -22.79 18.90
N LYS A 95 22.30 -22.52 19.80
CA LYS A 95 22.01 -21.77 21.02
C LYS A 95 21.59 -20.35 20.67
N GLY A 96 20.61 -19.82 21.41
CA GLY A 96 20.22 -18.42 21.32
C GLY A 96 21.18 -17.48 22.04
N ASP A 97 20.98 -16.19 21.79
CA ASP A 97 21.69 -15.08 22.40
C ASP A 97 20.71 -14.07 23.04
N ARG A 98 21.26 -13.12 23.80
CA ARG A 98 20.50 -12.05 24.41
C ARG A 98 21.17 -10.73 24.06
N THR A 99 20.44 -9.88 23.37
CA THR A 99 21.02 -8.68 22.78
C THR A 99 20.06 -7.50 22.95
N ARG A 100 20.56 -6.39 23.51
CA ARG A 100 19.90 -5.08 23.39
C ARG A 100 20.36 -4.45 22.09
N TYR A 101 19.42 -3.92 21.32
CA TYR A 101 19.74 -3.23 20.08
C TYR A 101 19.10 -1.84 20.09
N GLN A 102 19.92 -0.85 19.74
CA GLN A 102 19.54 0.57 19.65
C GLN A 102 19.85 1.07 18.24
N SER A 103 18.84 1.54 17.53
CA SER A 103 19.03 2.07 16.19
C SER A 103 19.47 3.53 16.21
N ASP A 104 19.97 4.00 15.07
CA ASP A 104 19.95 5.42 14.75
C ASP A 104 18.52 5.89 14.41
N ILE A 105 18.37 7.20 14.30
CA ILE A 105 17.15 7.83 13.81
C ILE A 105 17.24 7.88 12.28
N LEU A 106 16.45 7.02 11.64
CA LEU A 106 16.51 6.75 10.21
C LEU A 106 15.29 7.29 9.49
N ASN A 107 15.41 7.59 8.20
CA ASN A 107 14.23 7.82 7.37
C ASN A 107 13.48 6.50 7.09
N PHE A 108 12.28 6.62 6.53
CA PHE A 108 11.41 5.46 6.26
C PHE A 108 12.11 4.35 5.45
N ASN A 109 12.79 4.70 4.36
CA ASN A 109 13.42 3.72 3.47
C ASN A 109 14.61 3.03 4.13
N GLN A 110 15.42 3.77 4.89
CA GLN A 110 16.55 3.23 5.63
C GLN A 110 16.09 2.27 6.74
N MET A 111 15.06 2.64 7.50
CA MET A 111 14.51 1.77 8.53
C MET A 111 13.85 0.53 7.92
N SER A 112 13.14 0.67 6.80
CA SER A 112 12.60 -0.46 6.05
C SER A 112 13.70 -1.42 5.60
N GLU A 113 14.81 -0.89 5.07
CA GLU A 113 15.96 -1.69 4.65
C GLU A 113 16.61 -2.41 5.84
N PHE A 114 16.73 -1.75 6.99
CA PHE A 114 17.20 -2.36 8.23
C PHE A 114 16.37 -3.58 8.64
N PHE A 115 15.03 -3.45 8.68
CA PHE A 115 14.15 -4.58 9.00
C PHE A 115 14.27 -5.73 8.00
N ASN A 116 14.41 -5.42 6.71
CA ASN A 116 14.56 -6.42 5.66
C ASN A 116 15.89 -7.18 5.79
N GLN A 117 16.98 -6.45 6.04
CA GLN A 117 18.32 -7.04 6.19
C GLN A 117 18.38 -8.00 7.37
N ASN A 118 17.74 -7.67 8.50
CA ASN A 118 17.65 -8.58 9.63
C ASN A 118 17.07 -9.93 9.18
N SER A 119 16.00 -9.92 8.37
CA SER A 119 15.36 -11.14 7.85
C SER A 119 15.97 -11.74 6.57
N ALA A 120 17.20 -11.36 6.22
CA ALA A 120 17.91 -11.78 5.00
C ALA A 120 17.19 -11.42 3.68
N ILE A 121 16.40 -10.34 3.69
CA ILE A 121 15.67 -9.84 2.52
C ILE A 121 16.42 -8.62 1.95
N PRO A 122 16.73 -8.58 0.63
CA PRO A 122 17.37 -7.42 0.04
C PRO A 122 16.37 -6.29 -0.25
N GLY A 123 16.87 -5.05 -0.25
CA GLY A 123 16.14 -3.88 -0.74
C GLY A 123 15.30 -3.14 0.29
N LYS A 124 14.58 -2.12 -0.19
CA LYS A 124 13.97 -1.06 0.64
C LYS A 124 12.44 -1.09 0.65
N ILE A 125 11.83 -2.10 0.02
CA ILE A 125 10.38 -2.25 0.01
C ILE A 125 9.98 -2.76 1.40
N PRO A 126 9.06 -2.08 2.11
CA PRO A 126 8.72 -2.45 3.48
C PRO A 126 8.13 -3.85 3.58
N SER A 127 8.61 -4.65 4.53
CA SER A 127 7.99 -5.93 4.89
C SER A 127 6.71 -5.73 5.70
N GLY A 128 5.90 -6.78 5.81
CA GLY A 128 4.74 -6.81 6.69
C GLY A 128 5.11 -6.69 8.17
N LEU A 129 6.27 -7.22 8.58
CA LEU A 129 6.84 -7.01 9.92
C LEU A 129 7.08 -5.51 10.18
N PHE A 130 7.80 -4.83 9.29
CA PHE A 130 8.07 -3.39 9.43
C PHE A 130 6.76 -2.58 9.52
N ASN A 131 5.80 -2.87 8.62
CA ASN A 131 4.50 -2.22 8.62
C ASN A 131 3.75 -2.42 9.95
N ASN A 132 3.73 -3.64 10.46
CA ASN A 132 3.06 -3.97 11.71
C ASN A 132 3.75 -3.31 12.93
N MET A 133 5.09 -3.32 12.99
CA MET A 133 5.85 -2.75 14.12
C MET A 133 5.65 -1.24 14.28
N PHE A 134 5.53 -0.48 13.18
CA PHE A 134 5.31 0.96 13.20
C PHE A 134 3.83 1.39 13.05
N ASN A 135 2.90 0.43 13.07
CA ASN A 135 1.47 0.65 12.88
C ASN A 135 1.12 1.39 11.58
N PHE A 136 1.75 1.00 10.46
CA PHE A 136 1.41 1.51 9.12
C PHE A 136 0.23 0.73 8.52
N HIS A 137 -0.91 1.41 8.39
CA HIS A 137 -2.18 0.81 7.96
C HIS A 137 -2.85 1.55 6.78
N SER A 138 -2.11 2.43 6.08
CA SER A 138 -2.73 3.34 5.10
C SER A 138 -3.16 2.68 3.78
N GLY A 139 -2.85 1.40 3.58
CA GLY A 139 -3.06 0.68 2.32
C GLY A 139 -2.08 1.09 1.19
N SER A 140 -1.20 2.08 1.43
CA SER A 140 -0.16 2.51 0.49
C SER A 140 1.09 2.92 1.26
N TRP A 141 2.13 2.08 1.22
CA TRP A 141 3.37 2.38 1.93
C TRP A 141 4.05 3.66 1.42
N ALA A 142 3.77 4.07 0.18
CA ALA A 142 4.25 5.34 -0.38
C ALA A 142 3.66 6.55 0.36
N LYS A 143 2.38 6.48 0.74
CA LYS A 143 1.72 7.51 1.56
C LYS A 143 2.28 7.51 2.98
N ASP A 144 2.51 6.33 3.56
CA ASP A 144 3.13 6.20 4.88
C ASP A 144 4.54 6.80 4.88
N ALA A 145 5.36 6.47 3.88
CA ALA A 145 6.68 7.04 3.69
C ALA A 145 6.64 8.56 3.50
N GLY A 146 5.69 9.07 2.70
CA GLY A 146 5.54 10.50 2.44
C GLY A 146 5.04 11.31 3.63
N ASN A 147 4.46 10.67 4.65
CA ASN A 147 4.02 11.32 5.89
C ASN A 147 5.01 11.13 7.05
N THR A 148 5.98 10.23 6.92
CA THR A 148 6.94 9.88 7.97
C THR A 148 8.25 10.64 7.76
N LYS A 149 8.69 11.36 8.79
CA LYS A 149 9.95 12.09 8.80
C LYS A 149 11.10 11.18 9.24
N TYR A 150 10.99 10.63 10.44
CA TYR A 150 12.01 9.78 11.04
C TYR A 150 11.40 8.63 11.86
N LEU A 151 12.15 7.55 11.97
CA LEU A 151 11.84 6.34 12.73
C LEU A 151 13.05 5.93 13.58
N GLY A 152 12.80 5.34 14.74
CA GLY A 152 13.84 4.79 15.62
C GLY A 152 13.29 3.64 16.45
N LEU A 153 14.17 2.79 16.97
CA LEU A 153 13.84 1.71 17.90
C LEU A 153 14.95 1.44 18.91
N ASP A 154 14.55 1.04 20.11
CA ASP A 154 15.39 0.47 21.16
C ASP A 154 14.67 -0.76 21.71
N GLY A 155 15.34 -1.89 21.81
CA GLY A 155 14.69 -3.09 22.32
C GLY A 155 15.62 -4.22 22.71
N TYR A 156 15.12 -5.09 23.57
CA TYR A 156 15.78 -6.32 23.96
C TYR A 156 15.22 -7.51 23.19
N TYR A 157 16.12 -8.34 22.68
CA TYR A 157 15.83 -9.59 22.00
C TYR A 157 16.44 -10.73 22.83
N ILE A 158 15.57 -11.62 23.29
CA ILE A 158 15.89 -12.76 24.14
C ILE A 158 15.67 -14.01 23.31
N ILE A 159 16.69 -14.42 22.56
CA ILE A 159 16.64 -15.64 21.77
C ILE A 159 17.02 -16.82 22.65
N LEU A 160 16.16 -17.83 22.69
CA LEU A 160 16.41 -19.05 23.45
C LEU A 160 17.16 -20.07 22.59
N PHE A 161 16.73 -20.23 21.34
CA PHE A 161 17.38 -21.08 20.35
C PHE A 161 17.05 -20.61 18.93
N ASN A 162 17.90 -21.01 17.99
CA ASN A 162 17.71 -20.80 16.55
C ASN A 162 17.53 -22.14 15.88
N VAL A 163 16.62 -22.24 14.90
CA VAL A 163 16.51 -23.41 14.02
C VAL A 163 16.62 -22.96 12.57
N HIS A 164 17.38 -23.68 11.77
CA HIS A 164 17.60 -23.32 10.36
C HIS A 164 17.85 -24.54 9.48
N ILE A 165 17.64 -24.37 8.17
CA ILE A 165 17.96 -25.36 7.16
C ILE A 165 19.43 -25.18 6.76
N ASP A 166 20.21 -26.23 6.97
CA ASP A 166 21.61 -26.38 6.57
C ASP A 166 21.70 -27.38 5.42
N ARG A 167 21.17 -26.99 4.26
CA ARG A 167 21.19 -27.79 3.02
C ARG A 167 21.58 -26.92 1.84
N TYR A 168 22.61 -27.35 1.13
CA TYR A 168 23.01 -26.74 -0.14
C TYR A 168 23.33 -27.82 -1.20
N PRO A 169 22.70 -27.79 -2.39
CA PRO A 169 21.66 -26.84 -2.80
C PRO A 169 20.29 -27.18 -2.18
N LEU A 170 19.51 -26.13 -1.89
CA LEU A 170 18.10 -26.26 -1.52
C LEU A 170 17.25 -26.34 -2.79
N VAL A 171 16.30 -27.28 -2.85
CA VAL A 171 15.50 -27.57 -4.05
C VAL A 171 14.02 -27.60 -3.70
N LEU A 172 13.19 -27.01 -4.56
CA LEU A 172 11.73 -27.06 -4.45
C LEU A 172 11.19 -28.43 -4.81
N SER A 173 10.08 -28.85 -4.19
CA SER A 173 9.35 -30.04 -4.60
C SER A 173 8.84 -29.92 -6.04
N ASP A 174 8.70 -31.05 -6.72
CA ASP A 174 8.24 -31.06 -8.12
C ASP A 174 6.81 -30.53 -8.25
N GLU A 175 5.94 -30.70 -7.23
CA GLU A 175 4.61 -30.08 -7.21
C GLU A 175 4.71 -28.55 -7.37
N VAL A 176 5.56 -27.90 -6.57
CA VAL A 176 5.72 -26.44 -6.61
C VAL A 176 6.32 -25.98 -7.94
N ARG A 177 7.30 -26.73 -8.46
CA ARG A 177 7.94 -26.43 -9.75
C ARG A 177 6.94 -26.54 -10.91
N ASN A 178 6.10 -27.58 -10.89
CA ASN A 178 5.08 -27.82 -11.90
C ASN A 178 3.90 -26.84 -11.80
N ALA A 179 3.68 -26.23 -10.63
CA ALA A 179 2.63 -25.23 -10.43
C ALA A 179 2.98 -23.85 -11.02
N VAL A 180 4.22 -23.61 -11.46
CA VAL A 180 4.64 -22.33 -12.04
C VAL A 180 3.99 -22.15 -13.42
N PRO A 181 3.21 -21.07 -13.64
CA PRO A 181 2.60 -20.81 -14.94
C PRO A 181 3.66 -20.55 -16.01
N SER A 182 3.52 -21.17 -17.19
CA SER A 182 4.47 -21.04 -18.30
C SER A 182 4.32 -19.74 -19.12
N SER A 183 3.21 -19.01 -18.94
CA SER A 183 2.88 -17.74 -19.59
C SER A 183 2.42 -16.71 -18.56
N TRP A 184 2.22 -15.46 -19.00
CA TRP A 184 1.58 -14.43 -18.18
C TRP A 184 0.07 -14.72 -18.05
N ASP A 185 -0.29 -15.55 -17.07
CA ASP A 185 -1.66 -15.85 -16.65
C ASP A 185 -1.91 -15.23 -15.26
N PRO A 186 -2.57 -14.06 -15.19
CA PRO A 186 -2.86 -13.36 -13.93
C PRO A 186 -3.59 -14.21 -12.88
N PHE A 187 -4.52 -15.07 -13.30
CA PHE A 187 -5.28 -15.94 -12.40
C PHE A 187 -4.39 -17.03 -11.79
N ALA A 188 -3.62 -17.73 -12.63
CA ALA A 188 -2.70 -18.77 -12.17
C ALA A 188 -1.56 -18.19 -11.31
N LEU A 189 -1.03 -17.02 -11.68
CA LEU A 189 0.01 -16.31 -10.93
C LEU A 189 -0.50 -15.87 -9.55
N ALA A 190 -1.70 -15.29 -9.48
CA ALA A 190 -2.31 -14.89 -8.21
C ALA A 190 -2.54 -16.10 -7.30
N ARG A 191 -3.10 -17.20 -7.83
CA ARG A 191 -3.27 -18.46 -7.07
C ARG A 191 -1.95 -19.05 -6.58
N PHE A 192 -0.89 -18.98 -7.39
CA PHE A 192 0.44 -19.43 -6.96
C PHE A 192 0.92 -18.63 -5.74
N ILE A 193 0.85 -17.29 -5.80
CA ILE A 193 1.27 -16.40 -4.71
C ILE A 193 0.41 -16.62 -3.47
N GLU A 194 -0.90 -16.79 -3.63
CA GLU A 194 -1.81 -17.06 -2.52
C GLU A 194 -1.50 -18.39 -1.81
N LYS A 195 -1.29 -19.46 -2.59
CA LYS A 195 -1.06 -20.83 -2.12
C LYS A 195 0.33 -21.00 -1.50
N TYR A 196 1.39 -20.55 -2.19
CA TYR A 196 2.78 -20.82 -1.83
C TYR A 196 3.50 -19.62 -1.20
N GLY A 197 2.93 -18.42 -1.26
CA GLY A 197 3.59 -17.20 -0.80
C GLY A 197 4.63 -16.69 -1.79
N THR A 198 5.45 -15.74 -1.32
CA THR A 198 6.50 -15.10 -2.12
C THR A 198 7.90 -15.60 -1.75
N HIS A 199 8.07 -16.04 -0.51
CA HIS A 199 9.36 -16.43 0.07
C HIS A 199 9.23 -17.76 0.83
N ILE A 200 10.38 -18.37 1.14
CA ILE A 200 10.47 -19.61 1.93
C ILE A 200 11.18 -19.31 3.23
N ILE A 201 10.66 -19.84 4.33
CA ILE A 201 11.29 -19.75 5.65
C ILE A 201 12.47 -20.72 5.68
N VAL A 202 13.69 -20.21 5.89
CA VAL A 202 14.91 -21.03 6.01
C VAL A 202 15.54 -20.98 7.39
N GLY A 203 15.13 -20.03 8.23
CA GLY A 203 15.59 -19.93 9.61
C GLY A 203 14.59 -19.21 10.50
N LEU A 204 14.59 -19.55 11.78
CA LEU A 204 13.74 -18.99 12.82
C LEU A 204 14.53 -18.82 14.11
N SER A 205 14.26 -17.73 14.82
CA SER A 205 14.74 -17.53 16.20
C SER A 205 13.55 -17.51 17.14
N ILE A 206 13.58 -18.37 18.15
CA ILE A 206 12.49 -18.56 19.11
C ILE A 206 12.88 -17.96 20.45
N GLY A 207 11.99 -17.18 21.04
CA GLY A 207 12.21 -16.53 22.33
C GLY A 207 11.23 -15.40 22.60
N GLY A 208 11.74 -14.22 22.93
CA GLY A 208 10.92 -13.04 23.19
C GLY A 208 11.63 -11.74 22.80
N GLN A 209 10.85 -10.71 22.50
CA GLN A 209 11.33 -9.35 22.29
C GLN A 209 10.45 -8.33 23.03
N ASP A 210 11.09 -7.30 23.56
CA ASP A 210 10.46 -6.13 24.20
C ASP A 210 11.10 -4.88 23.58
N VAL A 211 10.33 -4.19 22.74
CA VAL A 211 10.84 -3.13 21.85
C VAL A 211 10.02 -1.86 22.01
N VAL A 212 10.68 -0.72 22.15
CA VAL A 212 10.07 0.60 22.02
C VAL A 212 10.48 1.21 20.69
N LEU A 213 9.49 1.70 19.95
CA LEU A 213 9.65 2.34 18.66
C LEU A 213 9.18 3.79 18.74
N VAL A 214 9.84 4.66 18.01
CA VAL A 214 9.42 6.04 17.83
C VAL A 214 9.15 6.32 16.36
N LYS A 215 8.05 7.01 16.09
CA LYS A 215 7.65 7.48 14.79
C LYS A 215 7.42 8.99 14.84
N GLN A 216 8.11 9.72 13.98
CA GLN A 216 7.94 11.16 13.81
C GLN A 216 7.33 11.47 12.44
N ASP A 217 6.27 12.25 12.41
CA ASP A 217 5.66 12.75 11.18
C ASP A 217 6.27 14.09 10.73
N ASN A 218 5.89 14.52 9.53
CA ASN A 218 6.39 15.76 8.92
C ASN A 218 5.88 17.05 9.59
N SER A 219 4.92 16.98 10.50
CA SER A 219 4.44 18.15 11.26
C SER A 219 5.34 18.50 12.44
N SER A 220 6.16 17.54 12.89
CA SER A 220 7.06 17.69 14.02
C SER A 220 8.38 18.40 13.67
N ASN A 221 8.80 19.33 14.52
CA ASN A 221 10.04 20.10 14.36
C ASN A 221 11.24 19.54 15.15
N LEU A 222 11.05 18.48 15.95
CA LEU A 222 12.11 17.91 16.77
C LEU A 222 13.28 17.39 15.90
N GLY A 223 14.51 17.67 16.32
CA GLY A 223 15.70 17.21 15.62
C GLY A 223 15.99 15.72 15.84
N PRO A 224 16.69 15.04 14.91
CA PRO A 224 16.98 13.61 15.05
C PRO A 224 17.84 13.28 16.28
N SER A 225 18.79 14.14 16.66
CA SER A 225 19.63 13.92 17.87
C SER A 225 18.83 14.01 19.17
N GLU A 226 17.88 14.96 19.24
CA GLU A 226 16.98 15.10 20.39
C GLU A 226 16.00 13.92 20.47
N LEU A 227 15.47 13.49 19.31
CA LEU A 227 14.62 12.31 19.21
C LEU A 227 15.35 11.04 19.66
N LYS A 228 16.61 10.87 19.24
CA LYS A 228 17.47 9.75 19.65
C LYS A 228 17.66 9.76 21.16
N LYS A 229 18.03 10.91 21.73
CA LYS A 229 18.22 11.05 23.17
C LYS A 229 16.96 10.67 23.96
N HIS A 230 15.79 11.14 23.53
CA HIS A 230 14.53 10.79 24.19
C HIS A 230 14.18 9.30 24.09
N LEU A 231 14.50 8.66 22.96
CA LEU A 231 14.33 7.23 22.79
C LEU A 231 15.27 6.43 23.71
N ASP A 232 16.55 6.80 23.75
CA ASP A 232 17.56 6.15 24.59
C ASP A 232 17.22 6.31 26.09
N ASP A 233 16.86 7.53 26.52
CA ASP A 233 16.43 7.83 27.90
C ASP A 233 15.19 7.01 28.30
N LEU A 234 14.25 6.81 27.37
CA LEU A 234 13.06 5.98 27.61
C LEU A 234 13.42 4.49 27.66
N GLY A 235 14.29 4.02 26.76
CA GLY A 235 14.79 2.65 26.77
C GLY A 235 15.51 2.29 28.07
N ASP A 236 16.35 3.18 28.59
CA ASP A 236 17.03 2.98 29.88
C ASP A 236 16.05 2.96 31.06
N GLN A 237 15.02 3.80 31.03
CA GLN A 237 13.96 3.74 32.05
C GLN A 237 13.20 2.42 32.00
N LEU A 238 12.83 1.95 30.80
CA LEU A 238 12.02 0.75 30.62
C LEU A 238 12.79 -0.55 30.89
N PHE A 239 14.03 -0.64 30.42
CA PHE A 239 14.75 -1.90 30.37
C PHE A 239 15.80 -2.06 31.48
N THR A 240 16.41 -0.97 31.93
CA THR A 240 17.41 -1.02 33.01
C THR A 240 16.88 -0.48 34.34
N GLY A 241 15.71 0.16 34.35
CA GLY A 241 15.13 0.75 35.55
C GLY A 241 15.86 2.01 36.01
N THR A 242 16.61 2.65 35.11
CA THR A 242 17.36 3.88 35.42
C THR A 242 16.38 5.03 35.55
N CYS A 243 16.00 5.38 36.77
CA CYS A 243 15.18 6.56 37.01
C CYS A 243 16.05 7.81 36.86
N ASN A 244 15.98 8.49 35.71
CA ASN A 244 16.55 9.82 35.53
C ASN A 244 15.71 10.87 36.28
N PHE A 245 15.63 10.77 37.62
CA PHE A 245 15.16 11.88 38.45
C PHE A 245 16.22 12.99 38.39
N THR A 246 16.06 13.93 37.46
CA THR A 246 16.66 15.24 37.61
C THR A 246 15.71 16.07 38.48
N PRO A 247 16.06 16.40 39.74
CA PRO A 247 15.23 17.28 40.56
C PRO A 247 15.11 18.63 39.84
N ASN A 248 13.90 19.16 39.81
CA ASN A 248 13.51 20.44 39.21
C ASN A 248 14.60 21.54 39.35
N ILE A 249 15.44 21.69 38.33
CA ILE A 249 16.14 22.94 38.08
C ILE A 249 15.24 23.73 37.14
N LYS A 250 14.81 24.90 37.61
CA LYS A 250 13.88 25.83 36.99
C LYS A 250 14.46 26.46 35.71
N GLU A 251 14.84 25.66 34.73
CA GLU A 251 15.30 26.08 33.40
C GLU A 251 15.35 24.87 32.46
N GLN A 252 14.24 24.53 31.78
CA GLN A 252 14.30 23.55 30.69
C GLN A 252 13.46 23.97 29.49
N LYS A 253 14.16 24.39 28.43
CA LYS A 253 13.65 24.40 27.05
C LYS A 253 13.40 22.99 26.48
N ASN A 254 13.74 21.93 27.22
CA ASN A 254 13.80 20.54 26.74
C ASN A 254 12.95 19.58 27.59
N LYS A 255 11.65 19.86 27.76
CA LYS A 255 10.74 18.86 28.33
C LYS A 255 10.47 17.76 27.28
N PRO A 256 10.53 16.46 27.62
CA PRO A 256 10.26 15.39 26.67
C PRO A 256 8.81 15.51 26.15
N PRO A 257 8.58 15.26 24.84
CA PRO A 257 7.24 15.27 24.27
C PRO A 257 6.30 14.33 25.01
N GLN A 258 5.00 14.66 25.06
CA GLN A 258 4.00 13.87 25.81
C GLN A 258 3.98 12.39 25.42
N ALA A 259 4.28 12.06 24.15
CA ALA A 259 4.32 10.68 23.66
C ALA A 259 5.33 9.79 24.42
N PHE A 260 6.42 10.35 24.97
CA PHE A 260 7.42 9.59 25.72
C PHE A 260 7.00 9.32 27.18
N LYS A 261 5.87 9.86 27.65
CA LYS A 261 5.30 9.56 28.97
C LYS A 261 4.45 8.29 28.92
N VAL A 262 5.10 7.16 28.67
CA VAL A 262 4.43 5.86 28.51
C VAL A 262 3.87 5.32 29.85
N PHE A 263 4.30 5.88 30.98
CA PHE A 263 3.89 5.47 32.32
C PHE A 263 2.56 6.09 32.81
N ASP A 264 1.96 7.02 32.07
CA ASP A 264 0.65 7.59 32.42
C ASP A 264 -0.47 6.57 32.07
N PRO A 265 -1.42 6.28 32.98
CA PRO A 265 -2.43 5.26 32.78
C PRO A 265 -3.40 5.69 31.67
N THR A 266 -3.17 5.22 30.44
CA THR A 266 -4.14 5.33 29.34
C THR A 266 -4.86 4.00 29.16
N PRO A 267 -6.21 3.97 29.20
CA PRO A 267 -6.96 2.73 29.08
C PRO A 267 -7.16 2.39 27.60
N ALA A 268 -6.25 1.61 27.01
CA ALA A 268 -6.52 0.75 25.84
C ALA A 268 -5.27 -0.03 25.39
N ALA A 269 -4.83 -1.04 26.16
CA ALA A 269 -3.97 -2.09 25.63
C ALA A 269 -4.85 -3.26 25.19
N PHE A 270 -5.29 -3.26 23.93
CA PHE A 270 -5.81 -4.48 23.30
C PHE A 270 -4.67 -5.09 22.48
N ASN A 271 -4.10 -6.18 22.98
CA ASN A 271 -2.95 -6.94 22.46
C ASN A 271 -1.56 -6.36 22.76
N SER A 272 -0.51 -7.11 22.39
CA SER A 272 0.95 -6.89 22.48
C SER A 272 1.52 -5.50 22.16
N PHE A 273 0.70 -4.51 21.83
CA PHE A 273 1.10 -3.16 21.43
C PHE A 273 0.42 -2.12 22.32
N SER A 274 1.19 -1.19 22.87
CA SER A 274 0.67 0.07 23.41
C SER A 274 1.24 1.23 22.58
N SER A 275 0.43 2.24 22.30
CA SER A 275 0.87 3.40 21.50
C SER A 275 0.39 4.71 22.11
N THR A 276 1.31 5.66 22.28
CA THR A 276 1.05 7.01 22.76
C THR A 276 1.43 8.01 21.67
N SER A 277 0.46 8.76 21.17
CA SER A 277 0.69 9.82 20.17
C SER A 277 0.54 11.20 20.80
N SER A 278 1.51 12.09 20.58
CA SER A 278 1.40 13.50 20.97
C SER A 278 0.79 14.34 19.85
N LYS A 279 0.25 15.51 20.21
CA LYS A 279 -0.19 16.53 19.24
C LYS A 279 0.98 17.13 18.43
N ASP A 280 2.22 16.85 18.84
CA ASP A 280 3.45 17.39 18.24
C ASP A 280 4.01 16.51 17.11
N GLY A 281 3.21 15.58 16.60
CA GLY A 281 3.57 14.72 15.48
C GLY A 281 4.53 13.58 15.81
N ILE A 282 4.60 13.18 17.10
CA ILE A 282 5.44 12.07 17.56
C ILE A 282 4.55 10.98 18.14
N SER A 283 4.83 9.74 17.78
CA SER A 283 4.19 8.55 18.34
C SER A 283 5.24 7.60 18.90
N VAL A 284 5.04 7.13 20.12
CA VAL A 284 5.84 6.06 20.73
C VAL A 284 4.99 4.80 20.78
N ILE A 285 5.58 3.67 20.40
CA ILE A 285 4.93 2.37 20.32
C ILE A 285 5.76 1.38 21.13
N CYS A 286 5.18 0.74 22.14
CA CYS A 286 5.81 -0.38 22.82
C CYS A 286 5.23 -1.68 22.29
N SER A 287 6.09 -2.63 21.95
CA SER A 287 5.74 -3.88 21.29
C SER A 287 6.43 -5.04 21.99
N ARG A 288 5.63 -5.97 22.53
CA ARG A 288 6.11 -7.22 23.14
C ARG A 288 5.67 -8.45 22.35
N ARG A 289 6.60 -9.36 22.10
CA ARG A 289 6.31 -10.66 21.47
C ARG A 289 7.07 -11.76 22.19
N GLY A 290 6.44 -12.91 22.40
CA GLY A 290 6.92 -13.92 23.35
C GLY A 290 6.82 -13.42 24.80
N GLY A 291 6.79 -14.36 25.75
CA GLY A 291 6.47 -14.08 27.15
C GLY A 291 5.01 -13.70 27.37
N ASP A 292 4.71 -13.16 28.54
CA ASP A 292 3.41 -12.59 28.90
C ASP A 292 3.41 -11.09 28.57
N PRO A 293 2.68 -10.65 27.52
CA PRO A 293 2.64 -9.25 27.14
C PRO A 293 1.96 -8.36 28.20
N SER A 294 1.20 -8.94 29.14
CA SER A 294 0.51 -8.20 30.21
C SER A 294 1.40 -7.87 31.42
N ALA A 295 2.64 -8.37 31.44
CA ALA A 295 3.60 -8.09 32.50
C ALA A 295 3.84 -6.58 32.68
N TYR A 296 4.02 -6.11 33.92
CA TYR A 296 4.06 -4.68 34.21
C TYR A 296 5.42 -4.05 33.86
N SER A 297 6.50 -4.82 33.97
CA SER A 297 7.87 -4.37 33.72
C SER A 297 8.65 -5.30 32.80
N HIS A 298 9.78 -4.82 32.27
CA HIS A 298 10.69 -5.63 31.45
C HIS A 298 11.21 -6.85 32.23
N CYS A 299 11.59 -6.67 33.50
CA CYS A 299 12.12 -7.74 34.34
C CYS A 299 11.08 -8.84 34.58
N GLU A 300 9.82 -8.48 34.84
CA GLU A 300 8.73 -9.45 34.99
C GLU A 300 8.47 -10.18 33.67
N TRP A 301 8.40 -9.45 32.56
CA TRP A 301 8.24 -10.04 31.23
C TRP A 301 9.37 -11.03 30.91
N LEU A 302 10.62 -10.69 31.20
CA LEU A 302 11.80 -11.50 30.91
C LEU A 302 11.73 -12.90 31.57
N LEU A 303 11.17 -12.99 32.78
CA LEU A 303 11.00 -14.26 33.51
C LEU A 303 9.97 -15.19 32.84
N THR A 304 9.05 -14.63 32.05
CA THR A 304 7.99 -15.39 31.35
C THR A 304 8.41 -15.89 29.97
N VAL A 305 9.48 -15.35 29.38
CA VAL A 305 9.92 -15.72 28.02
C VAL A 305 10.24 -17.23 27.89
N PRO A 306 10.95 -17.89 28.83
CA PRO A 306 11.23 -19.32 28.71
C PRO A 306 10.00 -20.23 28.81
N SER A 307 8.90 -19.79 29.44
CA SER A 307 7.67 -20.59 29.57
C SER A 307 6.67 -20.31 28.45
N ASN A 308 6.75 -19.14 27.80
CA ASN A 308 5.85 -18.77 26.71
C ASN A 308 6.60 -18.14 25.51
N PRO A 309 7.59 -18.81 24.90
CA PRO A 309 8.34 -18.23 23.79
C PRO A 309 7.50 -18.15 22.51
N ASP A 310 7.89 -17.25 21.60
CA ASP A 310 7.31 -17.10 20.27
C ASP A 310 8.42 -16.89 19.23
N ALA A 311 8.09 -16.99 17.94
CA ALA A 311 9.03 -16.69 16.86
C ALA A 311 9.21 -15.17 16.73
N VAL A 312 10.41 -14.71 17.05
CA VAL A 312 10.77 -13.27 17.05
C VAL A 312 11.52 -12.87 15.78
N HIS A 313 12.26 -13.79 15.19
CA HIS A 313 13.03 -13.54 13.98
C HIS A 313 12.82 -14.63 12.93
N PHE A 314 12.87 -14.23 11.66
CA PHE A 314 12.63 -15.09 10.50
C PHE A 314 13.68 -14.78 9.43
N ASN A 315 14.28 -15.82 8.86
CA ASN A 315 15.17 -15.72 7.71
C ASN A 315 14.46 -16.29 6.49
N PHE A 316 14.53 -15.56 5.38
CA PHE A 316 13.85 -15.92 4.14
C PHE A 316 14.78 -16.04 2.95
N ILE A 317 14.35 -16.82 1.97
CA ILE A 317 14.85 -16.72 0.59
C ILE A 317 13.67 -16.55 -0.38
N PRO A 318 13.81 -15.79 -1.48
CA PRO A 318 12.76 -15.67 -2.49
C PRO A 318 12.47 -17.03 -3.14
N ILE A 319 11.20 -17.42 -3.28
CA ILE A 319 10.84 -18.70 -3.91
C ILE A 319 11.37 -18.80 -5.35
N THR A 320 11.47 -17.66 -6.03
CA THR A 320 11.99 -17.54 -7.40
C THR A 320 13.48 -17.83 -7.50
N SER A 321 14.25 -17.73 -6.41
CA SER A 321 15.67 -18.09 -6.39
C SER A 321 15.90 -19.61 -6.59
N LEU A 322 14.91 -20.43 -6.24
CA LEU A 322 14.96 -21.89 -6.35
C LEU A 322 14.35 -22.44 -7.66
N LEU A 323 13.86 -21.57 -8.55
CA LEU A 323 13.19 -21.94 -9.81
C LEU A 323 14.14 -21.91 -11.02
N LYS A 324 15.43 -22.18 -10.83
CA LYS A 324 16.39 -22.23 -11.93
C LYS A 324 16.00 -23.33 -12.92
N GLY A 325 15.88 -22.98 -14.20
CA GLY A 325 15.50 -23.90 -15.28
C GLY A 325 14.00 -24.20 -15.40
N VAL A 326 13.14 -23.58 -14.58
CA VAL A 326 11.68 -23.75 -14.68
C VAL A 326 11.10 -22.75 -15.70
N PRO A 327 10.36 -23.21 -16.73
CA PRO A 327 9.66 -22.33 -17.66
C PRO A 327 8.70 -21.38 -16.92
N GLY A 328 8.60 -20.13 -17.38
CA GLY A 328 7.68 -19.16 -16.78
C GLY A 328 8.14 -18.51 -15.46
N ARG A 329 9.31 -18.89 -14.93
CA ARG A 329 9.99 -18.21 -13.79
C ARG A 329 9.98 -16.68 -13.91
N GLY A 330 10.19 -16.15 -15.12
CA GLY A 330 10.22 -14.71 -15.38
C GLY A 330 8.89 -14.03 -15.09
N PHE A 331 7.79 -14.65 -15.50
CA PHE A 331 6.43 -14.15 -15.24
C PHE A 331 6.11 -14.17 -13.75
N LEU A 332 6.42 -15.29 -13.06
CA LEU A 332 6.23 -15.38 -11.61
C LEU A 332 7.08 -14.35 -10.85
N SER A 333 8.34 -14.18 -11.22
CA SER A 333 9.19 -13.17 -10.61
C SER A 333 8.65 -11.76 -10.83
N HIS A 334 8.13 -11.45 -12.01
CA HIS A 334 7.53 -10.15 -12.27
C HIS A 334 6.24 -9.93 -11.45
N ALA A 335 5.37 -10.93 -11.38
CA ALA A 335 4.14 -10.88 -10.59
C ALA A 335 4.41 -10.70 -9.08
N ILE A 336 5.36 -11.44 -8.51
CA ILE A 336 5.77 -11.30 -7.10
C ILE A 336 6.34 -9.90 -6.86
N ASN A 337 7.18 -9.38 -7.76
CA ASN A 337 7.74 -8.04 -7.60
C ASN A 337 6.64 -6.96 -7.61
N LEU A 338 5.67 -7.06 -8.51
CA LEU A 338 4.52 -6.16 -8.54
C LEU A 338 3.69 -6.29 -7.25
N TYR A 339 3.43 -7.51 -6.80
CA TYR A 339 2.68 -7.78 -5.57
C TYR A 339 3.36 -7.18 -4.33
N LEU A 340 4.66 -7.41 -4.15
CA LEU A 340 5.42 -6.87 -3.01
C LEU A 340 5.56 -5.34 -3.08
N ARG A 341 5.68 -4.79 -4.29
CA ARG A 341 5.81 -3.34 -4.51
C ARG A 341 4.52 -2.59 -4.24
N TYR A 342 3.39 -3.05 -4.77
CA TYR A 342 2.13 -2.30 -4.68
C TYR A 342 1.19 -2.79 -3.58
N LYS A 343 1.39 -4.02 -3.09
CA LYS A 343 0.63 -4.66 -2.02
C LYS A 343 -0.90 -4.55 -2.21
N PRO A 344 -1.45 -4.89 -3.39
CA PRO A 344 -2.89 -5.01 -3.54
C PRO A 344 -3.42 -6.09 -2.58
N PRO A 345 -4.70 -6.05 -2.18
CA PRO A 345 -5.32 -7.15 -1.45
C PRO A 345 -5.16 -8.46 -2.21
N ILE A 346 -4.87 -9.56 -1.51
CA ILE A 346 -4.60 -10.86 -2.16
C ILE A 346 -5.79 -11.34 -2.99
N THR A 347 -7.02 -11.04 -2.55
CA THR A 347 -8.28 -11.33 -3.25
C THR A 347 -8.41 -10.61 -4.58
N ASP A 348 -7.72 -9.47 -4.74
CA ASP A 348 -7.76 -8.63 -5.94
C ASP A 348 -6.52 -8.79 -6.82
N LEU A 349 -5.57 -9.64 -6.42
CA LEU A 349 -4.28 -9.75 -7.09
C LEU A 349 -4.42 -10.16 -8.56
N GLN A 350 -5.38 -11.02 -8.90
CA GLN A 350 -5.65 -11.41 -10.29
C GLN A 350 -6.04 -10.20 -11.15
N TYR A 351 -6.94 -9.35 -10.66
CA TYR A 351 -7.41 -8.16 -11.37
C TYR A 351 -6.31 -7.12 -11.45
N PHE A 352 -5.57 -6.95 -10.36
CA PHE A 352 -4.42 -6.07 -10.33
C PHE A 352 -3.39 -6.46 -11.42
N LEU A 353 -3.04 -7.74 -11.54
CA LEU A 353 -2.06 -8.23 -12.52
C LEU A 353 -2.54 -8.04 -13.98
N GLU A 354 -3.83 -8.21 -14.27
CA GLU A 354 -4.40 -7.90 -15.60
C GLU A 354 -4.25 -6.42 -15.96
N PHE A 355 -4.39 -5.53 -14.97
CA PHE A 355 -4.33 -4.08 -15.16
C PHE A 355 -2.89 -3.52 -15.21
N GLN A 356 -1.88 -4.38 -15.12
CA GLN A 356 -0.47 -4.00 -15.32
C GLN A 356 -0.05 -3.97 -16.80
N ALA A 357 -0.96 -4.26 -17.73
CA ALA A 357 -0.70 -4.10 -19.16
C ALA A 357 -0.34 -2.65 -19.51
N HIS A 358 0.40 -2.46 -20.60
CA HIS A 358 0.84 -1.14 -21.05
C HIS A 358 -0.36 -0.22 -21.28
N LYS A 359 -0.30 1.02 -20.77
CA LYS A 359 -1.36 2.03 -20.89
C LYS A 359 -1.05 3.00 -22.03
N VAL A 360 -2.05 3.30 -22.85
CA VAL A 360 -1.95 4.20 -24.00
C VAL A 360 -2.99 5.31 -23.88
N TRP A 361 -2.69 6.48 -24.44
CA TRP A 361 -3.64 7.58 -24.57
C TRP A 361 -4.25 7.58 -25.97
N ALA A 362 -5.57 7.66 -26.05
CA ALA A 362 -6.33 7.90 -27.27
C ALA A 362 -6.87 9.35 -27.29
N PRO A 363 -6.75 10.08 -28.41
CA PRO A 363 -5.91 9.76 -29.58
C PRO A 363 -4.42 9.77 -29.25
N ILE A 364 -3.62 8.96 -29.96
CA ILE A 364 -2.17 8.96 -29.82
C ILE A 364 -1.64 10.26 -30.44
N HIS A 365 -0.66 10.90 -29.79
CA HIS A 365 -0.15 12.23 -30.18
C HIS A 365 0.32 12.32 -31.64
N ASN A 366 0.69 11.19 -32.26
CA ASN A 366 1.12 11.08 -33.66
C ASN A 366 -0.01 10.86 -34.67
N ASP A 367 -1.23 10.52 -34.22
CA ASP A 367 -2.40 10.30 -35.10
C ASP A 367 -3.14 11.60 -35.43
N LEU A 368 -2.75 12.72 -34.78
CA LEU A 368 -3.23 14.03 -35.18
C LEU A 368 -2.55 14.40 -36.50
N PRO A 369 -3.29 14.61 -37.61
CA PRO A 369 -2.68 14.93 -38.89
C PRO A 369 -1.79 16.17 -38.74
N LEU A 370 -0.48 15.96 -38.84
CA LEU A 370 0.54 17.02 -38.83
C LEU A 370 0.49 17.89 -40.11
N GLY A 371 -0.33 17.48 -41.09
CA GLY A 371 -0.64 18.24 -42.29
C GLY A 371 -1.72 19.32 -42.06
N PRO A 372 -1.78 20.34 -42.93
CA PRO A 372 -2.92 21.26 -42.91
C PRO A 372 -4.18 20.45 -43.20
N THR A 373 -5.06 20.30 -42.20
CA THR A 373 -6.39 19.72 -42.40
C THR A 373 -7.24 20.70 -43.21
N THR A 374 -7.04 20.67 -44.53
CA THR A 374 -7.72 21.54 -45.51
C THR A 374 -9.19 21.18 -45.72
N ASN A 375 -9.68 20.08 -45.14
CA ASN A 375 -11.04 19.59 -45.36
C ASN A 375 -11.81 19.28 -44.05
N MET A 376 -11.86 20.22 -43.09
CA MET A 376 -12.99 20.24 -42.14
C MET A 376 -14.05 21.19 -42.69
N THR A 377 -15.14 20.62 -43.20
CA THR A 377 -16.29 21.33 -43.79
C THR A 377 -17.04 22.24 -42.81
N ASN A 378 -16.72 22.18 -41.50
CA ASN A 378 -17.32 23.00 -40.45
C ASN A 378 -16.25 23.69 -39.59
N PRO A 379 -16.35 25.01 -39.32
CA PRO A 379 -15.45 25.70 -38.39
C PRO A 379 -15.62 25.12 -36.98
N SER A 380 -14.51 24.75 -36.31
CA SER A 380 -14.56 24.26 -34.93
C SER A 380 -15.22 25.30 -34.03
N PRO A 381 -16.18 24.91 -33.16
CA PRO A 381 -16.83 25.85 -32.28
C PRO A 381 -15.82 26.46 -31.30
N ALA A 382 -16.01 27.72 -30.93
CA ALA A 382 -15.08 28.46 -30.09
C ALA A 382 -15.76 29.02 -28.84
N LEU A 383 -15.11 28.82 -27.70
CA LEU A 383 -15.47 29.42 -26.43
C LEU A 383 -14.78 30.78 -26.28
N HIS A 384 -15.55 31.75 -25.79
CA HIS A 384 -15.14 33.13 -25.56
C HIS A 384 -15.15 33.41 -24.05
N PHE A 385 -14.05 33.96 -23.54
CA PHE A 385 -13.86 34.28 -22.11
C PHE A 385 -14.09 35.77 -21.80
N HIS A 386 -13.95 36.64 -22.80
CA HIS A 386 -14.22 38.08 -22.75
C HIS A 386 -14.33 38.63 -24.18
N LEU A 387 -14.89 39.83 -24.35
CA LEU A 387 -15.31 40.41 -25.64
C LEU A 387 -14.20 40.48 -26.71
N MET A 388 -12.96 40.80 -26.32
CA MET A 388 -11.79 40.90 -27.21
C MET A 388 -10.67 39.91 -26.82
N GLY A 389 -11.06 38.76 -26.28
CA GLY A 389 -10.15 37.79 -25.70
C GLY A 389 -9.66 36.67 -26.62
N PRO A 390 -8.70 35.85 -26.16
CA PRO A 390 -8.28 34.66 -26.90
C PRO A 390 -9.44 33.66 -27.02
N LYS A 391 -9.61 33.10 -28.22
CA LYS A 391 -10.62 32.07 -28.50
C LYS A 391 -10.05 30.69 -28.21
N LEU A 392 -10.81 29.89 -27.46
CA LEU A 392 -10.51 28.47 -27.25
C LEU A 392 -11.42 27.65 -28.16
N TYR A 393 -10.84 27.07 -29.21
CA TYR A 393 -11.57 26.16 -30.10
C TYR A 393 -11.82 24.84 -29.38
N VAL A 394 -12.90 24.16 -29.70
CA VAL A 394 -13.23 22.85 -29.12
C VAL A 394 -13.16 21.80 -30.22
N ASN A 395 -12.37 20.75 -29.99
CA ASN A 395 -12.35 19.56 -30.82
C ASN A 395 -13.57 18.70 -30.48
N THR A 396 -14.48 18.55 -31.45
CA THR A 396 -15.71 17.78 -31.30
C THR A 396 -15.60 16.36 -31.85
N MET A 397 -14.40 15.89 -32.18
CA MET A 397 -14.17 14.51 -32.58
C MET A 397 -14.50 13.54 -31.44
N GLN A 398 -15.13 12.42 -31.79
CA GLN A 398 -15.40 11.33 -30.85
C GLN A 398 -14.11 10.56 -30.62
N VAL A 399 -13.78 10.31 -29.35
CA VAL A 399 -12.68 9.44 -28.95
C VAL A 399 -13.29 8.16 -28.41
N THR A 400 -12.99 7.02 -29.02
CA THR A 400 -13.50 5.71 -28.63
C THR A 400 -12.35 4.73 -28.45
N THR A 401 -12.45 3.87 -27.45
CA THR A 401 -11.47 2.81 -27.14
C THR A 401 -12.03 1.41 -27.47
N GLU A 402 -13.09 1.36 -28.28
CA GLU A 402 -13.79 0.14 -28.69
C GLU A 402 -14.19 -0.74 -27.49
N LYS A 403 -13.53 -1.90 -27.33
CA LYS A 403 -13.76 -2.87 -26.24
C LYS A 403 -12.84 -2.67 -25.04
N ILE A 404 -11.92 -1.72 -25.10
CA ILE A 404 -10.90 -1.56 -24.09
C ILE A 404 -11.41 -0.60 -23.01
N PRO A 405 -11.38 -1.02 -21.73
CA PRO A 405 -11.88 -0.20 -20.66
C PRO A 405 -10.95 1.00 -20.39
N VAL A 406 -11.55 2.14 -20.07
CA VAL A 406 -10.83 3.39 -19.79
C VAL A 406 -10.40 3.44 -18.32
N THR A 407 -9.12 3.74 -18.08
CA THR A 407 -8.49 3.86 -16.74
C THR A 407 -8.15 5.30 -16.37
N GLY A 408 -8.35 6.25 -17.27
CA GLY A 408 -8.11 7.67 -17.00
C GLY A 408 -8.64 8.60 -18.09
N VAL A 409 -8.80 9.87 -17.74
CA VAL A 409 -9.28 10.91 -18.66
C VAL A 409 -8.50 12.20 -18.40
N ARG A 410 -8.23 12.97 -19.45
CA ARG A 410 -7.65 14.32 -19.32
C ARG A 410 -8.24 15.27 -20.34
N LEU A 411 -8.21 16.55 -20.00
CA LEU A 411 -8.34 17.62 -20.99
C LEU A 411 -6.96 17.94 -21.55
N TYR A 412 -6.90 18.20 -22.85
CA TYR A 412 -5.65 18.49 -23.56
C TYR A 412 -5.82 19.66 -24.52
N LEU A 413 -4.77 20.46 -24.70
CA LEU A 413 -4.74 21.58 -25.63
C LEU A 413 -3.93 21.19 -26.88
N GLU A 414 -4.63 20.91 -27.97
CA GLU A 414 -4.06 20.46 -29.24
C GLU A 414 -3.68 21.62 -30.17
N GLY A 415 -2.91 21.27 -31.21
CA GLY A 415 -2.48 22.16 -32.27
C GLY A 415 -1.26 23.00 -31.93
N ARG A 416 -0.60 23.55 -32.96
CA ARG A 416 0.64 24.34 -32.81
C ARG A 416 0.50 25.57 -31.89
N LYS A 417 -0.73 26.07 -31.73
CA LYS A 417 -1.07 27.24 -30.91
C LYS A 417 -1.61 26.86 -29.51
N CYS A 418 -1.73 25.57 -29.20
CA CYS A 418 -2.32 25.04 -27.96
C CYS A 418 -3.66 25.71 -27.61
N ASN A 419 -4.51 25.92 -28.61
CA ASN A 419 -5.76 26.66 -28.51
C ASN A 419 -6.99 25.86 -28.90
N ARG A 420 -6.84 24.54 -29.00
CA ARG A 420 -7.93 23.59 -29.29
C ARG A 420 -8.10 22.64 -28.12
N LEU A 421 -9.17 22.78 -27.37
CA LEU A 421 -9.54 21.90 -26.27
C LEU A 421 -10.00 20.54 -26.81
N ALA A 422 -9.40 19.47 -26.33
CA ALA A 422 -9.76 18.09 -26.63
C ALA A 422 -9.86 17.28 -25.33
N VAL A 423 -10.56 16.15 -25.40
CA VAL A 423 -10.62 15.13 -24.34
C VAL A 423 -9.82 13.92 -24.78
N HIS A 424 -8.91 13.44 -23.94
CA HIS A 424 -8.12 12.22 -24.21
C HIS A 424 -8.45 11.16 -23.16
N LEU A 425 -8.46 9.91 -23.58
CA LEU A 425 -8.77 8.74 -22.75
C LEU A 425 -7.53 7.87 -22.60
N GLN A 426 -7.21 7.50 -21.37
CA GLN A 426 -6.21 6.47 -21.10
C GLN A 426 -6.91 5.11 -21.04
N HIS A 427 -6.38 4.15 -21.78
CA HIS A 427 -6.87 2.78 -21.79
C HIS A 427 -5.71 1.79 -21.80
N LEU A 428 -6.00 0.53 -21.53
CA LEU A 428 -5.01 -0.55 -21.64
C LEU A 428 -4.69 -0.84 -23.12
N SER A 429 -3.53 -1.41 -23.39
CA SER A 429 -3.17 -1.86 -24.75
C SER A 429 -3.92 -3.13 -25.14
N ILE A 430 -4.37 -3.91 -24.16
CA ILE A 430 -5.05 -5.19 -24.32
C ILE A 430 -6.27 -5.19 -23.40
N THR A 431 -7.39 -5.73 -23.88
CA THR A 431 -8.60 -5.94 -23.06
C THR A 431 -8.33 -6.99 -21.98
N PRO A 432 -8.61 -6.71 -20.70
CA PRO A 432 -8.49 -7.71 -19.64
C PRO A 432 -9.33 -8.96 -19.95
N THR A 433 -8.75 -10.15 -19.79
CA THR A 433 -9.39 -11.43 -20.13
C THR A 433 -10.72 -11.61 -19.40
N MET A 434 -10.83 -11.11 -18.16
CA MET A 434 -12.06 -11.16 -17.38
C MET A 434 -13.21 -10.33 -17.98
N LEU A 435 -12.90 -9.37 -18.86
CA LEU A 435 -13.87 -8.47 -19.49
C LEU A 435 -14.13 -8.78 -20.98
N ASP A 436 -13.20 -9.45 -21.67
CA ASP A 436 -13.21 -9.60 -23.13
C ASP A 436 -14.50 -10.23 -23.70
N SER A 437 -15.05 -11.24 -23.00
CA SER A 437 -16.33 -11.89 -23.38
C SER A 437 -17.58 -11.25 -22.74
N LYS A 438 -17.39 -10.30 -21.81
CA LYS A 438 -18.48 -9.72 -21.00
C LYS A 438 -18.89 -8.33 -21.47
N ILE A 439 -18.03 -7.64 -22.23
CA ILE A 439 -18.31 -6.33 -22.83
C ILE A 439 -19.16 -6.51 -24.08
N ASP A 440 -20.39 -6.02 -24.01
CA ASP A 440 -21.34 -5.98 -25.12
C ASP A 440 -21.17 -4.66 -25.88
N THR A 441 -20.65 -4.75 -27.11
CA THR A 441 -20.44 -3.61 -28.01
C THR A 441 -21.66 -3.22 -28.82
N ASP A 442 -22.66 -4.09 -28.92
CA ASP A 442 -23.88 -3.82 -29.69
C ASP A 442 -24.80 -2.87 -28.91
N THR A 443 -24.66 -2.85 -27.58
CA THR A 443 -25.38 -1.95 -26.68
C THR A 443 -24.52 -0.74 -26.25
N GLN A 444 -24.01 0.01 -27.22
CA GLN A 444 -23.27 1.26 -26.97
C GLN A 444 -24.22 2.46 -26.81
N LEU A 445 -24.11 3.17 -25.68
CA LEU A 445 -25.00 4.27 -25.34
C LEU A 445 -24.22 5.57 -25.16
N TRP A 446 -24.33 6.48 -26.12
CA TRP A 446 -23.91 7.87 -25.93
C TRP A 446 -24.88 8.58 -24.98
N ARG A 447 -24.31 9.16 -23.94
CA ARG A 447 -25.03 9.99 -22.97
C ARG A 447 -24.22 11.24 -22.71
N GLY A 448 -24.90 12.36 -22.70
CA GLY A 448 -24.27 13.64 -22.56
C GLY A 448 -24.98 14.53 -21.57
N SER A 449 -24.26 15.55 -21.12
CA SER A 449 -24.81 16.61 -20.29
C SER A 449 -25.77 17.54 -21.06
N ASP A 450 -26.13 17.20 -22.29
CA ASP A 450 -27.05 17.90 -23.18
C ASP A 450 -28.43 17.23 -23.31
N VAL A 451 -28.61 16.02 -22.76
CA VAL A 451 -29.83 15.19 -22.99
C VAL A 451 -30.94 15.43 -21.95
N THR A 452 -30.64 16.04 -20.80
CA THR A 452 -31.62 16.32 -19.74
C THR A 452 -32.30 17.69 -19.92
N ASP A 453 -33.63 17.75 -19.90
CA ASP A 453 -34.38 18.99 -20.16
C ASP A 453 -34.22 20.07 -19.04
N ASP A 454 -33.83 19.68 -17.82
CA ASP A 454 -33.66 20.58 -16.65
C ASP A 454 -32.21 21.11 -16.45
N ASN A 455 -31.40 21.19 -17.51
CA ASN A 455 -29.96 21.45 -17.40
C ASN A 455 -29.56 22.90 -17.05
N HIS A 456 -30.50 23.86 -17.02
CA HIS A 456 -30.18 25.28 -16.74
C HIS A 456 -29.49 25.51 -15.39
N GLN A 457 -29.79 24.68 -14.38
CA GLN A 457 -29.17 24.79 -13.05
C GLN A 457 -27.66 24.46 -13.08
N TYR A 458 -27.20 23.69 -14.06
CA TYR A 458 -25.82 23.24 -14.18
C TYR A 458 -24.98 24.13 -15.11
N PHE A 459 -25.51 25.26 -15.58
CA PHE A 459 -24.77 26.16 -16.46
C PHE A 459 -23.97 27.19 -15.67
N GLU A 460 -22.64 27.01 -15.70
CA GLU A 460 -21.72 27.92 -15.04
C GLU A 460 -20.99 28.81 -16.07
N ALA A 461 -20.94 30.10 -15.79
CA ALA A 461 -20.41 31.09 -16.72
C ALA A 461 -18.89 31.22 -16.65
N ILE A 462 -18.21 31.18 -17.79
CA ILE A 462 -16.76 31.29 -17.89
C ILE A 462 -16.35 32.77 -17.96
N GLY A 463 -15.81 33.33 -16.88
CA GLY A 463 -15.31 34.71 -16.86
C GLY A 463 -16.40 35.80 -16.82
N GLY A 464 -17.67 35.43 -16.64
CA GLY A 464 -18.80 36.36 -16.46
C GLY A 464 -20.09 35.94 -17.18
N LYS A 465 -21.25 36.46 -16.76
CA LYS A 465 -22.62 36.05 -17.20
C LYS A 465 -22.87 36.14 -18.72
N TYR A 466 -22.11 36.95 -19.44
CA TYR A 466 -22.29 37.23 -20.87
C TYR A 466 -21.38 36.41 -21.80
N PHE A 467 -20.51 35.56 -21.24
CA PHE A 467 -19.52 34.79 -22.00
C PHE A 467 -19.94 33.33 -22.14
N SER A 468 -19.05 32.48 -22.66
CA SER A 468 -19.37 31.05 -22.82
C SER A 468 -19.65 30.38 -21.47
N HIS A 469 -20.47 29.34 -21.46
CA HIS A 469 -20.82 28.60 -20.25
C HIS A 469 -20.32 27.15 -20.35
N ILE A 470 -20.31 26.45 -19.22
CA ILE A 470 -19.98 25.03 -19.12
C ILE A 470 -21.16 24.35 -18.43
N CYS A 471 -21.56 23.20 -18.96
CA CYS A 471 -22.51 22.34 -18.27
C CYS A 471 -21.76 21.44 -17.26
N THR A 472 -22.00 21.66 -15.97
CA THR A 472 -21.39 20.90 -14.87
C THR A 472 -22.21 19.68 -14.44
N ALA A 473 -23.25 19.34 -15.22
CA ALA A 473 -24.08 18.17 -14.96
C ALA A 473 -23.27 16.86 -15.06
N PRO A 474 -23.40 15.95 -14.09
CA PRO A 474 -22.63 14.72 -14.08
C PRO A 474 -23.10 13.72 -15.13
N VAL A 475 -22.18 13.26 -15.98
CA VAL A 475 -22.42 12.18 -16.94
C VAL A 475 -21.98 10.87 -16.31
N LYS A 476 -22.93 10.09 -15.84
CA LYS A 476 -22.71 8.79 -15.19
C LYS A 476 -23.79 7.81 -15.60
N TYR A 477 -23.49 6.53 -15.42
CA TYR A 477 -24.47 5.46 -15.53
C TYR A 477 -25.70 5.70 -14.65
N ASP A 478 -26.90 5.56 -15.23
CA ASP A 478 -28.18 5.52 -14.50
C ASP A 478 -28.55 4.06 -14.21
N PRO A 479 -28.73 3.67 -12.94
CA PRO A 479 -29.19 2.33 -12.54
C PRO A 479 -30.44 1.82 -13.29
N LYS A 480 -31.29 2.72 -13.77
CA LYS A 480 -32.50 2.39 -14.54
C LYS A 480 -32.20 1.77 -15.91
N TRP A 481 -31.00 1.93 -16.47
CA TRP A 481 -30.68 1.34 -17.77
C TRP A 481 -30.46 -0.17 -17.69
N ALA A 482 -30.18 -0.72 -16.50
CA ALA A 482 -30.11 -2.16 -16.32
C ALA A 482 -31.46 -2.75 -15.96
N THR A 483 -31.89 -3.75 -16.74
CA THR A 483 -33.06 -4.59 -16.44
C THR A 483 -32.74 -5.68 -15.40
N ARG A 484 -31.47 -5.94 -15.10
CA ARG A 484 -30.98 -6.92 -14.12
C ARG A 484 -29.92 -6.34 -13.20
N LYS A 485 -29.76 -6.91 -12.00
CA LYS A 485 -28.82 -6.42 -10.98
C LYS A 485 -27.35 -6.76 -11.27
N ASP A 486 -27.08 -7.67 -12.20
CA ASP A 486 -25.75 -8.18 -12.56
C ASP A 486 -25.14 -7.50 -13.79
N VAL A 487 -25.58 -6.28 -14.11
CA VAL A 487 -25.10 -5.51 -15.26
C VAL A 487 -24.51 -4.19 -14.79
N SER A 488 -23.31 -3.89 -15.28
CA SER A 488 -22.62 -2.62 -15.06
C SER A 488 -22.32 -1.93 -16.39
N PHE A 489 -22.03 -0.63 -16.33
CA PHE A 489 -21.64 0.13 -17.51
C PHE A 489 -20.33 0.87 -17.24
N ILE A 490 -19.43 0.78 -18.21
CA ILE A 490 -18.11 1.41 -18.18
C ILE A 490 -18.00 2.42 -19.29
N VAL A 491 -17.13 3.42 -19.10
CA VAL A 491 -16.83 4.40 -20.13
C VAL A 491 -15.83 3.80 -21.12
N THR A 492 -16.15 3.88 -22.40
CA THR A 492 -15.33 3.39 -23.54
C THR A 492 -15.15 4.49 -24.61
N GLY A 493 -15.64 5.69 -24.34
CA GLY A 493 -15.49 6.81 -25.24
C GLY A 493 -15.93 8.12 -24.62
N ALA A 494 -15.49 9.22 -25.22
CA ALA A 494 -15.79 10.57 -24.78
C ALA A 494 -15.80 11.53 -25.97
N GLN A 495 -16.59 12.58 -25.85
CA GLN A 495 -16.70 13.63 -26.85
C GLN A 495 -16.98 14.96 -26.13
N LEU A 496 -16.32 16.02 -26.57
CA LEU A 496 -16.73 17.39 -26.21
C LEU A 496 -17.71 17.90 -27.26
N HIS A 497 -18.77 18.56 -26.79
CA HIS A 497 -19.78 19.14 -27.65
C HIS A 497 -20.01 20.59 -27.28
N VAL A 498 -20.26 21.46 -28.26
CA VAL A 498 -20.64 22.85 -28.01
C VAL A 498 -22.02 23.09 -28.59
N GLN A 499 -22.95 23.42 -27.71
CA GLN A 499 -24.32 23.76 -28.06
C GLN A 499 -24.50 25.28 -27.95
N LYS A 500 -25.24 25.87 -28.89
CA LYS A 500 -25.67 27.27 -28.79
C LYS A 500 -27.02 27.31 -28.08
N HIS A 501 -27.08 28.07 -27.00
CA HIS A 501 -28.31 28.37 -26.29
C HIS A 501 -28.47 29.89 -26.26
N GLU A 502 -29.49 30.41 -26.94
CA GLU A 502 -29.65 31.85 -27.19
C GLU A 502 -28.39 32.48 -27.84
N SER A 503 -27.76 33.46 -27.18
CA SER A 503 -26.52 34.12 -27.60
C SER A 503 -25.24 33.49 -27.00
N LYS A 504 -25.38 32.41 -26.22
CA LYS A 504 -24.29 31.80 -25.45
C LYS A 504 -23.85 30.46 -26.06
N SER A 505 -22.56 30.20 -26.00
CA SER A 505 -21.99 28.88 -26.33
C SER A 505 -21.76 28.10 -25.05
N ILE A 506 -22.32 26.90 -24.96
CA ILE A 506 -22.23 26.02 -23.78
C ILE A 506 -21.38 24.81 -24.13
N LEU A 507 -20.35 24.54 -23.32
CA LEU A 507 -19.52 23.34 -23.42
C LEU A 507 -20.18 22.18 -22.66
N HIS A 508 -20.41 21.07 -23.36
CA HIS A 508 -20.95 19.83 -22.84
C HIS A 508 -19.94 18.69 -22.97
N LEU A 509 -20.08 17.71 -22.08
CA LEU A 509 -19.35 16.44 -22.12
C LEU A 509 -20.33 15.34 -22.49
N ARG A 510 -19.94 14.48 -23.42
CA ARG A 510 -20.62 13.23 -23.73
C ARG A 510 -19.69 12.06 -23.47
N LEU A 511 -20.23 11.00 -22.90
CA LEU A 511 -19.53 9.75 -22.66
C LEU A 511 -20.25 8.61 -23.38
N LEU A 512 -19.45 7.69 -23.90
CA LEU A 512 -19.92 6.43 -24.47
C LEU A 512 -19.84 5.36 -23.39
N PHE A 513 -20.99 4.78 -23.08
CA PHE A 513 -21.10 3.67 -22.14
C PHE A 513 -21.20 2.34 -22.88
N SER A 514 -20.35 1.40 -22.49
CA SER A 514 -20.45 0.00 -22.91
C SER A 514 -20.93 -0.86 -21.75
N LYS A 515 -21.81 -1.80 -22.05
CA LYS A 515 -22.42 -2.71 -21.07
C LYS A 515 -21.45 -3.84 -20.73
N VAL A 516 -21.32 -4.14 -19.45
CA VAL A 516 -20.57 -5.28 -18.91
C VAL A 516 -21.55 -6.22 -18.23
N SER A 517 -21.69 -7.42 -18.80
CA SER A 517 -22.57 -8.47 -18.26
C SER A 517 -21.90 -9.20 -17.10
N HIS A 518 -22.69 -9.74 -16.17
CA HIS A 518 -22.23 -10.47 -15.00
C HIS A 518 -21.21 -9.68 -14.15
N ALA A 519 -21.45 -8.39 -13.97
CA ALA A 519 -20.59 -7.53 -13.18
C ALA A 519 -21.41 -6.48 -12.43
N PHE A 520 -20.98 -6.16 -11.20
CA PHE A 520 -21.56 -5.07 -10.41
C PHE A 520 -20.46 -4.18 -9.81
N ILE A 521 -20.81 -2.91 -9.58
CA ILE A 521 -19.91 -1.94 -8.96
C ILE A 521 -19.82 -2.20 -7.46
N VAL A 522 -18.62 -2.47 -6.96
CA VAL A 522 -18.35 -2.67 -5.52
C VAL A 522 -18.13 -1.34 -4.82
N GLN A 523 -17.27 -0.52 -5.42
CA GLN A 523 -16.83 0.74 -4.85
C GLN A 523 -16.72 1.76 -5.95
N SER A 524 -17.06 3.02 -5.63
CA SER A 524 -16.82 4.14 -6.54
C SER A 524 -16.38 5.37 -5.78
N SER A 525 -15.51 6.16 -6.41
CA SER A 525 -15.01 7.41 -5.87
C SER A 525 -14.94 8.46 -6.96
N TRP A 526 -15.27 9.71 -6.61
CA TRP A 526 -15.02 10.85 -7.48
C TRP A 526 -13.61 11.35 -7.21
N SER A 527 -12.80 11.35 -8.26
CA SER A 527 -11.49 11.97 -8.24
C SER A 527 -11.56 13.36 -8.84
N GLN A 528 -10.73 14.23 -8.29
CA GLN A 528 -10.53 15.58 -8.77
C GLN A 528 -9.06 15.93 -8.64
N SER A 529 -8.57 16.70 -9.60
CA SER A 529 -7.22 17.26 -9.57
C SER A 529 -7.07 18.10 -8.30
N SER A 530 -6.27 17.62 -7.34
CA SER A 530 -5.91 18.44 -6.19
C SER A 530 -4.96 19.52 -6.68
N SER A 531 -5.27 20.79 -6.40
CA SER A 531 -4.44 21.93 -6.81
C SER A 531 -3.02 21.92 -6.21
N GLU A 532 -2.70 20.93 -5.38
CA GLU A 532 -1.37 20.65 -4.82
C GLU A 532 -0.43 19.95 -5.82
N PHE A 533 -0.97 19.27 -6.86
CA PHE A 533 -0.19 18.52 -7.86
C PHE A 533 -0.28 19.10 -9.27
N SER A 534 -0.84 20.30 -9.44
CA SER A 534 -0.49 21.10 -10.61
C SER A 534 1.01 21.30 -10.54
N GLN A 535 1.75 20.64 -11.43
CA GLN A 535 3.10 21.06 -11.75
C GLN A 535 2.98 22.52 -12.19
N LYS A 536 3.12 23.45 -11.24
CA LYS A 536 3.55 24.79 -11.53
C LYS A 536 4.90 24.57 -12.20
N SER A 537 4.89 24.60 -13.53
CA SER A 537 6.03 24.99 -14.33
C SER A 537 6.37 26.42 -13.90
N GLY A 538 7.00 26.52 -12.73
CA GLY A 538 7.49 27.75 -12.15
C GLY A 538 8.75 28.10 -12.89
N PHE A 539 8.59 28.92 -13.92
CA PHE A 539 9.65 29.77 -14.41
C PHE A 539 10.13 30.62 -13.23
N PHE A 540 11.43 30.52 -12.95
CA PHE A 540 12.35 31.45 -12.26
C PHE A 540 13.32 30.67 -11.36
N SER A 541 14.26 29.94 -11.98
CA SER A 541 15.52 29.54 -11.31
C SER A 541 16.68 29.74 -12.28
N ALA A 542 16.95 30.99 -12.63
CA ALA A 542 18.22 31.42 -13.20
C ALA A 542 18.27 32.94 -13.09
N ILE A 543 18.70 33.44 -11.94
CA ILE A 543 19.70 34.51 -11.77
C ILE A 543 20.15 34.41 -10.31
N SER A 544 21.46 34.41 -10.12
CA SER A 544 22.19 34.26 -8.86
C SER A 544 22.25 35.54 -8.00
N ALA A 545 22.44 35.32 -6.69
CA ALA A 545 22.96 36.20 -5.61
C ALA A 545 21.95 36.87 -4.65
N PRO A 546 22.31 37.04 -3.36
CA PRO A 546 21.43 36.81 -2.21
C PRO A 546 20.83 38.10 -1.66
N ILE A 547 19.63 38.03 -1.06
CA ILE A 547 19.17 38.90 0.06
C ILE A 547 17.80 38.40 0.56
N SER A 548 17.74 38.19 1.88
CA SER A 548 16.58 38.18 2.78
C SER A 548 15.37 37.26 2.50
N GLY A 549 15.33 36.19 3.29
CA GLY A 549 14.16 35.59 3.95
C GLY A 549 12.78 35.75 3.33
N ASN A 550 12.31 34.69 2.66
CA ASN A 550 10.90 34.30 2.69
C ASN A 550 10.81 32.77 2.65
N GLN A 551 10.07 32.20 3.60
CA GLN A 551 9.85 30.76 3.73
C GLN A 551 9.11 30.23 2.50
N GLU A 552 9.83 29.57 1.59
CA GLU A 552 9.21 28.66 0.63
C GLU A 552 8.65 27.47 1.41
N LYS A 553 7.34 27.23 1.32
CA LYS A 553 6.77 25.94 1.74
C LYS A 553 7.42 24.85 0.91
N GLU A 554 8.29 24.06 1.53
CA GLU A 554 8.89 22.87 0.92
C GLU A 554 7.81 21.99 0.29
N LYS A 555 7.97 21.69 -1.00
CA LYS A 555 7.15 20.70 -1.69
C LYS A 555 7.40 19.35 -1.03
N LYS A 556 6.33 18.65 -0.64
CA LYS A 556 6.43 17.27 -0.17
C LYS A 556 7.11 16.43 -1.27
N PRO A 557 8.23 15.74 -0.99
CA PRO A 557 8.86 14.87 -1.98
C PRO A 557 7.88 13.74 -2.31
N VAL A 558 7.60 13.55 -3.60
CA VAL A 558 6.80 12.41 -4.07
C VAL A 558 7.63 11.17 -3.84
N VAL A 559 7.12 10.22 -3.05
CA VAL A 559 7.76 8.93 -2.87
C VAL A 559 7.65 8.19 -4.20
N ILE A 560 8.77 8.13 -4.92
CA ILE A 560 8.84 7.42 -6.20
C ILE A 560 8.90 5.94 -5.89
N VAL A 561 7.74 5.30 -5.96
CA VAL A 561 7.63 3.85 -5.85
C VAL A 561 8.30 3.18 -7.06
N ASP A 562 8.22 3.78 -8.25
CA ASP A 562 8.71 3.24 -9.53
C ASP A 562 10.04 3.85 -10.01
N SER A 563 11.14 3.12 -9.87
CA SER A 563 12.48 3.50 -10.34
C SER A 563 12.61 3.59 -11.88
N SER A 564 11.65 3.02 -12.61
CA SER A 564 11.62 2.95 -14.08
C SER A 564 10.82 4.08 -14.74
N VAL A 565 10.17 4.94 -13.95
CA VAL A 565 9.40 6.07 -14.46
C VAL A 565 10.15 7.35 -14.12
N PHE A 566 10.72 8.00 -15.13
CA PHE A 566 11.26 9.35 -14.97
C PHE A 566 10.10 10.27 -14.52
N PRO A 567 10.15 10.87 -13.32
CA PRO A 567 9.03 11.66 -12.78
C PRO A 567 8.77 12.92 -13.63
N THR A 568 9.82 13.42 -14.25
CA THR A 568 9.79 14.33 -15.38
C THR A 568 9.81 13.49 -16.65
N GLY A 569 8.64 13.23 -17.24
CA GLY A 569 8.58 12.83 -18.65
C GLY A 569 9.37 13.82 -19.54
N PRO A 570 9.62 13.49 -20.81
CA PRO A 570 10.41 14.33 -21.70
C PRO A 570 9.89 15.78 -21.67
N PRO A 571 10.80 16.79 -21.59
CA PRO A 571 10.42 18.18 -21.45
C PRO A 571 9.52 18.57 -22.63
N VAL A 572 8.25 18.84 -22.33
CA VAL A 572 7.31 19.32 -23.34
C VAL A 572 7.73 20.74 -23.73
N PRO A 573 8.01 21.03 -25.00
CA PRO A 573 8.35 22.38 -25.42
C PRO A 573 7.09 23.26 -25.38
N VAL A 574 6.80 23.88 -24.24
CA VAL A 574 5.63 24.75 -24.09
C VAL A 574 5.97 26.15 -24.61
N ARG A 575 5.86 26.34 -25.93
CA ARG A 575 5.77 27.68 -26.52
C ARG A 575 4.33 28.21 -26.34
N THR A 576 4.20 29.19 -25.44
CA THR A 576 3.08 30.14 -25.25
C THR A 576 1.89 29.71 -24.36
N GLN A 577 1.88 30.20 -23.12
CA GLN A 577 1.05 29.80 -21.97
C GLN A 577 -0.31 30.53 -21.79
N LYS A 578 -0.82 31.27 -22.78
CA LYS A 578 -1.97 32.18 -22.55
C LYS A 578 -3.30 31.47 -22.22
N LEU A 579 -3.51 30.22 -22.66
CA LEU A 579 -4.78 29.49 -22.49
C LEU A 579 -4.75 28.43 -21.37
N LEU A 580 -3.57 28.02 -20.87
CA LEU A 580 -3.44 27.13 -19.70
C LEU A 580 -3.97 27.77 -18.40
N LYS A 581 -4.13 29.10 -18.38
CA LYS A 581 -4.80 29.80 -17.28
C LYS A 581 -6.30 29.54 -17.22
N PHE A 582 -6.89 28.98 -18.28
CA PHE A 582 -8.32 28.70 -18.39
C PHE A 582 -8.66 27.22 -18.39
N VAL A 583 -7.70 26.31 -18.58
CA VAL A 583 -7.96 24.86 -18.64
C VAL A 583 -6.99 24.14 -17.72
N ASP A 584 -7.51 23.25 -16.88
CA ASP A 584 -6.69 22.28 -16.16
C ASP A 584 -6.41 21.07 -17.05
N THR A 585 -5.14 20.85 -17.38
CA THR A 585 -4.66 19.72 -18.20
C THR A 585 -4.09 18.59 -17.33
N SER A 586 -4.45 18.55 -16.05
CA SER A 586 -4.11 17.46 -15.15
C SER A 586 -4.60 16.11 -15.69
N GLN A 587 -3.80 15.07 -15.48
CA GLN A 587 -4.16 13.71 -15.88
C GLN A 587 -4.87 13.04 -14.72
N LEU A 588 -6.16 12.73 -14.89
CA LEU A 588 -6.93 12.00 -13.89
C LEU A 588 -6.89 10.53 -14.29
N CYS A 589 -5.91 9.81 -13.74
CA CYS A 589 -5.72 8.38 -13.95
C CYS A 589 -5.77 7.69 -12.60
N SER A 590 -6.23 6.45 -12.60
CA SER A 590 -6.03 5.57 -11.47
C SER A 590 -5.26 4.32 -11.91
N GLY A 591 -4.38 3.83 -11.03
CA GLY A 591 -3.42 2.80 -11.41
C GLY A 591 -2.83 2.03 -10.24
N PRO A 592 -1.66 1.40 -10.44
CA PRO A 592 -1.08 0.46 -9.48
C PRO A 592 -0.80 1.07 -8.10
N GLN A 593 -0.56 2.38 -8.04
CA GLN A 593 -0.34 3.12 -6.79
C GLN A 593 -1.63 3.29 -5.97
N ASP A 594 -2.79 3.20 -6.62
CA ASP A 594 -4.11 3.37 -6.02
C ASP A 594 -4.70 1.99 -5.73
N SER A 595 -4.38 1.40 -4.58
CA SER A 595 -4.92 0.10 -4.18
C SER A 595 -6.46 0.05 -4.32
N PRO A 596 -7.05 -1.00 -4.94
CA PRO A 596 -6.43 -2.27 -5.36
C PRO A 596 -5.85 -2.28 -6.80
N GLY A 597 -5.76 -1.14 -7.48
CA GLY A 597 -5.00 -0.94 -8.71
C GLY A 597 -5.69 -1.29 -10.04
N HIS A 598 -6.96 -1.69 -10.01
CA HIS A 598 -7.74 -2.08 -11.19
C HIS A 598 -9.00 -1.20 -11.40
N TRP A 599 -8.82 0.12 -11.28
CA TRP A 599 -9.90 1.10 -11.35
C TRP A 599 -10.33 1.43 -12.78
N LEU A 600 -11.65 1.56 -12.97
CA LEU A 600 -12.29 1.88 -14.25
C LEU A 600 -13.08 3.17 -14.20
N VAL A 601 -13.12 3.89 -15.32
CA VAL A 601 -13.94 5.09 -15.44
C VAL A 601 -15.40 4.69 -15.68
N THR A 602 -16.30 5.15 -14.82
CA THR A 602 -17.77 4.90 -14.92
C THR A 602 -18.58 6.19 -15.03
N GLY A 603 -17.90 7.33 -15.10
CA GLY A 603 -18.53 8.62 -15.31
C GLY A 603 -17.52 9.76 -15.23
N ALA A 604 -17.93 10.92 -15.69
CA ALA A 604 -17.14 12.14 -15.60
C ALA A 604 -18.06 13.36 -15.67
N LYS A 605 -17.53 14.51 -15.26
CA LYS A 605 -18.20 15.80 -15.42
C LYS A 605 -17.19 16.90 -15.65
N LEU A 606 -17.61 17.93 -16.37
CA LEU A 606 -16.89 19.18 -16.42
C LEU A 606 -17.20 19.99 -15.16
N ASP A 607 -16.25 20.83 -14.77
CA ASP A 607 -16.37 21.67 -13.59
C ASP A 607 -15.58 22.97 -13.80
N LEU A 608 -15.89 24.01 -13.02
CA LEU A 608 -15.25 25.31 -13.13
C LEU A 608 -14.63 25.72 -11.78
N GLU A 609 -13.31 25.55 -11.65
CA GLU A 609 -12.59 25.90 -10.43
C GLU A 609 -11.71 27.12 -10.60
N LYS A 610 -11.95 28.16 -9.81
CA LYS A 610 -11.19 29.42 -9.87
C LYS A 610 -11.10 29.98 -11.30
N GLY A 611 -12.17 29.81 -12.09
CA GLY A 611 -12.26 30.24 -13.49
C GLY A 611 -11.55 29.34 -14.50
N LYS A 612 -11.08 28.15 -14.09
CA LYS A 612 -10.49 27.12 -14.97
C LYS A 612 -11.48 26.00 -15.25
N ILE A 613 -11.59 25.61 -16.52
CA ILE A 613 -12.26 24.39 -16.95
C ILE A 613 -11.47 23.22 -16.43
N CYS A 614 -12.06 22.41 -15.56
CA CYS A 614 -11.48 21.19 -15.06
C CYS A 614 -12.42 20.00 -15.29
N LEU A 615 -11.87 18.81 -15.06
CA LEU A 615 -12.58 17.54 -15.17
C LEU A 615 -12.66 16.92 -13.78
N ARG A 616 -13.78 16.27 -13.46
CA ARG A 616 -13.87 15.32 -12.35
C ARG A 616 -14.26 13.96 -12.91
N VAL A 617 -13.56 12.92 -12.49
CA VAL A 617 -13.73 11.56 -13.03
C VAL A 617 -14.17 10.62 -11.93
N LYS A 618 -15.23 9.85 -12.20
CA LYS A 618 -15.70 8.80 -11.32
C LYS A 618 -14.98 7.50 -11.66
N PHE A 619 -14.16 7.03 -10.72
CA PHE A 619 -13.53 5.72 -10.78
C PHE A 619 -14.37 4.69 -10.03
N SER A 620 -14.38 3.45 -10.49
CA SER A 620 -15.09 2.35 -9.83
C SER A 620 -14.37 1.03 -9.97
N LEU A 621 -14.55 0.17 -8.97
CA LEU A 621 -14.14 -1.23 -8.98
C LEU A 621 -15.33 -2.08 -9.39
N LEU A 622 -15.10 -2.99 -10.32
CA LEU A 622 -16.09 -3.98 -10.74
C LEU A 622 -15.75 -5.31 -10.10
N ASN A 623 -16.74 -5.94 -9.47
CA ASN A 623 -16.66 -7.36 -9.17
C ASN A 623 -17.37 -8.13 -10.28
N ILE A 624 -16.69 -9.16 -10.75
CA ILE A 624 -17.13 -9.99 -11.86
C ILE A 624 -17.72 -11.26 -11.25
N CYS A 625 -19.03 -11.47 -11.45
CA CYS A 625 -19.70 -12.66 -10.98
C CYS A 625 -19.11 -13.89 -11.68
N SER A 626 -18.78 -14.90 -10.87
CA SER A 626 -18.28 -16.21 -11.28
C SER A 626 -19.36 -17.01 -11.99
#